data_AF-A0A9E4YHT9-F1
#
_entry.id   AF-A0A9E4YHT9-F1
#
_cell.length_a   1.000
_cell.length_b   1.000
_cell.length_c   1.000
_cell.angle_alpha   90.00
_cell.angle_beta   90.00
_cell.angle_gamma   90.00
#
_symmetry.space_group_name_H-M   'P 1'
#
loop_
_entity.id
_entity.type
_entity.pdbx_description
1 polymer ?
#
loop_
_entity_poly.entity_id
_entity_poly.type
_entity_poly.pdbx_seq_one_letter_code
_entity_poly.pdbx_strand_id
1 'polypeptide(L)'
;MPSPVSVTPKSLEEYRRHVGDQVIAEIEELARPLRGARVLHLNATAFGGGVAELLNSIIPLLQDLGIEAEWQVIDAHAEFFNVTKSMHNAMQGMYIPWSNAMADTWREVNQANADAITERYDYVYVHDPQPAGLLHYIRLRDAGGLGAKWIWRCHLDTT
;
A
#
# COMPACT_ATOMS: atom_id res chain seq x y z
N MET A 1 -3.45 -11.23 -10.49
CA MET A 1 -4.02 -11.00 -9.13
C MET A 1 -2.92 -10.41 -8.26
N PRO A 2 -3.23 -9.50 -7.31
CA PRO A 2 -2.21 -9.02 -6.38
C PRO A 2 -1.47 -10.18 -5.72
N SER A 3 -0.15 -10.09 -5.65
CA SER A 3 0.72 -11.16 -5.19
C SER A 3 1.26 -10.83 -3.80
N PRO A 4 1.22 -11.77 -2.83
CA PRO A 4 1.76 -11.53 -1.50
C PRO A 4 3.28 -11.42 -1.55
N VAL A 5 3.83 -10.58 -0.67
CA VAL A 5 5.28 -10.41 -0.50
C VAL A 5 5.68 -10.88 0.89
N SER A 6 6.56 -11.87 0.93
CA SER A 6 7.14 -12.35 2.19
C SER A 6 8.15 -11.35 2.72
N VAL A 7 8.05 -11.03 4.01
CA VAL A 7 9.01 -10.17 4.72
C VAL A 7 9.83 -10.97 5.72
N THR A 8 11.05 -10.52 5.97
CA THR A 8 11.88 -11.09 7.05
C THR A 8 11.41 -10.53 8.39
N PRO A 9 11.13 -11.38 9.40
CA PRO A 9 10.76 -10.92 10.73
C PRO A 9 11.80 -9.95 11.31
N LYS A 10 11.31 -8.93 12.02
CA LYS A 10 12.10 -7.93 12.73
C LYS A 10 11.50 -7.75 14.11
N SER A 11 12.32 -7.52 15.12
CA SER A 11 11.83 -7.19 16.46
C SER A 11 12.00 -5.70 16.75
N LEU A 12 10.95 -5.10 17.31
CA LEU A 12 10.98 -3.73 17.81
C LEU A 12 12.06 -3.55 18.90
N GLU A 13 12.33 -4.61 19.66
CA GLU A 13 13.36 -4.63 20.71
C GLU A 13 14.76 -4.29 20.18
N GLU A 14 15.09 -4.68 18.95
CA GLU A 14 16.39 -4.37 18.32
C GLU A 14 16.64 -2.87 18.18
N TYR A 15 15.57 -2.07 18.19
CA TYR A 15 15.62 -0.62 18.07
C TYR A 15 15.71 0.10 19.42
N ARG A 16 15.49 -0.60 20.55
CA ARG A 16 15.49 0.00 21.90
C ARG A 16 16.76 0.79 22.20
N ARG A 17 17.93 0.25 21.82
CA ARG A 17 19.23 0.92 22.03
C ARG A 17 19.38 2.25 21.28
N HIS A 18 18.55 2.50 20.26
CA HIS A 18 18.63 3.69 19.40
C HIS A 18 17.63 4.76 19.82
N VAL A 19 16.44 4.37 20.28
CA VAL A 19 15.35 5.31 20.60
C VAL A 19 15.02 5.39 22.09
N GLY A 20 15.53 4.47 22.90
CA GLY A 20 15.31 4.40 24.35
C GLY A 20 13.96 3.81 24.75
N ASP A 21 13.84 3.46 26.03
CA ASP A 21 12.69 2.74 26.58
C ASP A 21 11.36 3.49 26.44
N GLN A 22 11.41 4.82 26.59
CA GLN A 22 10.22 5.65 26.53
C GLN A 22 9.52 5.56 25.17
N VAL A 23 10.29 5.59 24.07
CA VAL A 23 9.73 5.50 22.71
C VAL A 23 9.20 4.11 22.43
N ILE A 24 9.91 3.05 22.87
CA ILE A 24 9.42 1.68 22.69
C ILE A 24 8.10 1.47 23.45
N ALA A 25 8.03 1.91 24.70
CA ALA A 25 6.82 1.79 25.51
C ALA A 25 5.63 2.57 24.92
N GLU A 26 5.88 3.76 24.35
CA GLU A 26 4.85 4.55 23.66
C GLU A 26 4.32 3.81 22.42
N ILE A 27 5.20 3.25 21.58
CA ILE A 27 4.80 2.47 20.41
C ILE A 27 3.96 1.25 20.82
N GLU A 28 4.38 0.51 21.85
CA GLU A 28 3.64 -0.66 22.35
C GLU A 28 2.27 -0.28 22.92
N GLU A 29 2.17 0.85 23.63
CA GLU A 29 0.91 1.36 24.17
C GLU A 29 -0.06 1.74 23.04
N LEU A 30 0.43 2.46 22.03
CA LEU A 30 -0.36 2.88 20.86
C LEU A 30 -0.80 1.69 19.99
N ALA A 31 0.02 0.64 19.91
CA ALA A 31 -0.30 -0.57 19.15
C ALA A 31 -1.28 -1.50 19.89
N ARG A 32 -1.36 -1.44 21.22
CA ARG A 32 -2.21 -2.32 22.03
C ARG A 32 -3.67 -2.41 21.55
N PRO A 33 -4.40 -1.31 21.27
CA PRO A 33 -5.78 -1.39 20.79
C PRO A 33 -5.92 -1.93 19.35
N LEU A 34 -4.81 -2.06 18.61
CA LEU A 34 -4.77 -2.52 17.22
C LEU A 34 -4.31 -3.98 17.09
N ARG A 35 -3.97 -4.66 18.20
CA ARG A 35 -3.57 -6.07 18.16
C ARG A 35 -4.68 -6.95 17.56
N GLY A 36 -4.30 -7.81 16.63
CA GLY A 36 -5.21 -8.65 15.85
C GLY A 36 -5.93 -7.93 14.70
N ALA A 37 -5.72 -6.64 14.51
CA ALA A 37 -6.29 -5.93 13.37
C ALA A 37 -5.64 -6.44 12.07
N ARG A 38 -6.46 -6.68 11.05
CA ARG A 38 -6.03 -7.11 9.72
C ARG A 38 -5.75 -5.89 8.85
N VAL A 39 -4.50 -5.72 8.45
CA VAL A 39 -4.03 -4.53 7.71
C VAL A 39 -3.38 -4.97 6.41
N LEU A 40 -3.94 -4.53 5.28
CA LEU A 40 -3.36 -4.78 3.97
C LEU A 40 -2.60 -3.55 3.46
N HIS A 41 -1.37 -3.74 3.00
CA HIS A 41 -0.60 -2.75 2.25
C HIS A 41 -0.51 -3.15 0.77
N LEU A 42 -0.93 -2.26 -0.12
CA LEU A 42 -0.93 -2.44 -1.57
C LEU A 42 -0.02 -1.41 -2.23
N ASN A 43 0.91 -1.88 -3.08
CA ASN A 43 1.74 -1.01 -3.91
C ASN A 43 2.03 -1.66 -5.29
N ALA A 44 2.87 -0.99 -6.09
CA ALA A 44 3.16 -1.40 -7.46
C ALA A 44 4.32 -2.39 -7.64
N THR A 45 5.21 -2.53 -6.65
CA THR A 45 6.41 -3.38 -6.78
C THR A 45 6.97 -3.83 -5.43
N ALA A 46 7.47 -5.07 -5.38
CA ALA A 46 8.19 -5.62 -4.23
C ALA A 46 9.67 -5.23 -4.20
N PHE A 47 10.18 -4.70 -5.32
CA PHE A 47 11.60 -4.46 -5.53
C PHE A 47 11.82 -3.07 -6.13
N GLY A 48 12.85 -2.38 -5.62
CA GLY A 48 13.24 -1.06 -6.10
C GLY A 48 12.31 0.07 -5.60
N GLY A 49 12.92 1.19 -5.24
CA GLY A 49 12.23 2.38 -4.77
C GLY A 49 11.98 2.41 -3.26
N GLY A 50 11.77 3.62 -2.73
CA GLY A 50 11.67 3.87 -1.29
C GLY A 50 10.45 3.20 -0.63
N VAL A 51 9.34 3.02 -1.35
CA VAL A 51 8.15 2.34 -0.80
C VAL A 51 8.43 0.87 -0.50
N ALA A 52 9.08 0.14 -1.41
CA ALA A 52 9.41 -1.27 -1.18
C ALA A 52 10.39 -1.43 -0.01
N GLU A 53 11.40 -0.56 0.08
CA GLU A 53 12.36 -0.56 1.20
C GLU A 53 11.68 -0.25 2.55
N LEU A 54 10.76 0.73 2.55
CA LEU A 54 9.93 1.05 3.71
C LEU A 54 9.07 -0.14 4.14
N LEU A 55 8.35 -0.77 3.21
CA LEU A 55 7.46 -1.90 3.49
C LEU A 55 8.21 -3.13 4.02
N ASN A 56 9.41 -3.40 3.51
CA ASN A 56 10.31 -4.42 4.05
C ASN A 56 10.72 -4.18 5.51
N SER A 57 10.55 -2.96 6.03
CA SER A 57 10.86 -2.62 7.42
C SER A 57 9.62 -2.47 8.29
N ILE A 58 8.59 -1.76 7.82
CA ILE A 58 7.43 -1.46 8.65
C ILE A 58 6.51 -2.66 8.82
N ILE A 59 6.32 -3.49 7.79
CA ILE A 59 5.43 -4.66 7.87
C ILE A 59 5.86 -5.63 8.97
N PRO A 60 7.12 -6.11 9.03
CA PRO A 60 7.53 -7.03 10.10
C PRO A 60 7.50 -6.38 11.49
N LEU A 61 7.69 -5.06 11.62
CA LEU A 61 7.55 -4.36 12.91
C LEU A 61 6.09 -4.26 13.36
N LEU A 62 5.14 -4.07 12.44
CA LEU A 62 3.71 -4.14 12.75
C LEU A 62 3.33 -5.57 13.18
N GLN A 63 3.89 -6.58 12.52
CA GLN A 63 3.69 -7.99 12.90
C GLN A 63 4.23 -8.29 14.31
N ASP A 64 5.41 -7.80 14.66
CA ASP A 64 6.00 -7.94 16.01
C ASP A 64 5.14 -7.27 17.10
N LEU A 65 4.44 -6.20 16.75
CA LEU A 65 3.48 -5.52 17.62
C LEU A 65 2.13 -6.26 17.77
N GLY A 66 1.95 -7.36 17.06
CA GLY A 66 0.74 -8.19 17.07
C GLY A 66 -0.36 -7.74 16.11
N ILE A 67 -0.02 -6.95 15.09
CA ILE A 67 -0.95 -6.55 14.01
C ILE A 67 -0.81 -7.55 12.87
N GLU A 68 -1.93 -8.03 12.32
CA GLU A 68 -1.96 -8.94 11.17
C GLU A 68 -1.73 -8.14 9.87
N ALA A 69 -0.51 -7.63 9.71
CA ALA A 69 -0.12 -6.83 8.56
C ALA A 69 0.36 -7.69 7.38
N GLU A 70 -0.25 -7.48 6.22
CA GLU A 70 0.05 -8.13 4.95
C GLU A 70 0.54 -7.10 3.93
N TRP A 71 1.42 -7.54 3.03
CA TRP A 71 1.86 -6.76 1.88
C TRP A 71 1.59 -7.52 0.59
N GLN A 72 0.85 -6.88 -0.32
CA GLN A 72 0.61 -7.38 -1.66
C GLN A 72 1.03 -6.35 -2.72
N VAL A 73 1.52 -6.85 -3.84
CA VAL A 73 1.85 -6.04 -5.03
C VAL A 73 0.80 -6.26 -6.10
N ILE A 74 0.32 -5.20 -6.74
CA ILE A 74 -0.61 -5.36 -7.86
C ILE A 74 0.06 -6.08 -9.03
N ASP A 75 -0.76 -6.80 -9.79
CA ASP A 75 -0.37 -7.45 -11.04
C ASP A 75 -0.53 -6.45 -12.20
N ALA A 76 0.55 -6.13 -12.89
CA ALA A 76 0.54 -5.11 -13.92
C ALA A 76 1.55 -5.41 -15.04
N HIS A 77 1.21 -5.00 -16.25
CA HIS A 77 2.06 -5.13 -17.43
C HIS A 77 2.95 -3.89 -17.65
N ALA A 78 4.00 -4.02 -18.47
CA ALA A 78 5.00 -2.97 -18.67
C ALA A 78 4.41 -1.62 -19.12
N GLU A 79 3.39 -1.63 -19.96
CA GLU A 79 2.71 -0.41 -20.41
C GLU A 79 2.08 0.37 -19.26
N PHE A 80 1.47 -0.31 -18.28
CA PHE A 80 0.94 0.33 -17.08
C PHE A 80 2.03 1.07 -16.28
N PHE A 81 3.23 0.50 -16.20
CA PHE A 81 4.36 1.18 -15.54
C PHE A 81 4.83 2.43 -16.31
N ASN A 82 4.75 2.42 -17.65
CA ASN A 82 5.02 3.62 -18.45
C ASN A 82 3.96 4.71 -18.23
N VAL A 83 2.68 4.32 -18.20
CA VAL A 83 1.54 5.21 -17.91
C VAL A 83 1.66 5.82 -16.52
N THR A 84 1.94 5.00 -15.51
CA THR A 84 2.03 5.48 -14.12
C THR A 84 3.29 6.29 -13.84
N LYS A 85 4.40 6.04 -14.54
CA LYS A 85 5.55 6.95 -14.53
C LYS A 85 5.20 8.32 -15.12
N SER A 86 4.39 8.35 -16.18
CA SER A 86 3.89 9.60 -16.74
C SER A 86 2.94 10.31 -15.76
N MET A 87 2.05 9.57 -15.09
CA MET A 87 1.19 10.10 -14.03
C MET A 87 2.00 10.70 -12.88
N HIS A 88 3.03 9.98 -12.41
CA HIS A 88 3.94 10.44 -11.36
C HIS A 88 4.60 11.78 -11.72
N ASN A 89 5.22 11.86 -12.90
CA ASN A 89 5.85 13.09 -13.37
C ASN A 89 4.85 14.24 -13.52
N ALA A 90 3.64 13.93 -14.00
CA ALA A 90 2.57 14.91 -14.15
C ALA A 90 2.12 15.49 -12.80
N MET A 91 1.96 14.62 -11.80
CA MET A 91 1.60 15.02 -10.43
C MET A 91 2.70 15.85 -9.76
N GLN A 92 3.96 15.68 -10.16
CA GLN A 92 5.10 16.51 -9.71
C GLN A 92 5.30 17.79 -10.56
N GLY A 93 4.28 18.23 -11.29
CA GLY A 93 4.29 19.52 -12.00
C GLY A 93 4.80 19.49 -13.45
N MET A 94 5.18 18.33 -14.00
CA MET A 94 5.53 18.23 -15.41
C MET A 94 4.26 18.26 -16.28
N TYR A 95 4.20 19.14 -17.28
CA TYR A 95 3.10 19.07 -18.25
C TYR A 95 3.22 17.80 -19.10
N ILE A 96 2.26 16.89 -18.95
CA ILE A 96 2.14 15.67 -19.74
C ILE A 96 0.70 15.59 -20.27
N PRO A 97 0.49 15.61 -21.61
CA PRO A 97 -0.83 15.40 -22.18
C PRO A 97 -1.39 14.03 -21.78
N TRP A 98 -2.43 14.03 -20.95
CA TRP A 98 -3.07 12.79 -20.51
C TRP A 98 -4.07 12.31 -21.57
N SER A 99 -3.79 11.16 -22.19
CA SER A 99 -4.65 10.60 -23.25
C SER A 99 -5.69 9.63 -22.69
N ASN A 100 -6.76 9.39 -23.46
CA ASN A 100 -7.76 8.38 -23.11
C ASN A 100 -7.14 6.98 -23.00
N ALA A 101 -6.22 6.62 -23.89
CA ALA A 101 -5.52 5.33 -23.83
C ALA A 101 -4.76 5.15 -22.50
N MET A 102 -4.06 6.18 -22.02
CA MET A 102 -3.40 6.14 -20.71
C MET A 102 -4.40 5.97 -19.57
N ALA A 103 -5.53 6.69 -19.63
CA ALA A 103 -6.60 6.55 -18.65
C ALA A 103 -7.19 5.14 -18.66
N ASP A 104 -7.39 4.55 -19.84
CA ASP A 104 -7.97 3.23 -20.01
C ASP A 104 -7.03 2.14 -19.47
N THR A 105 -5.72 2.19 -19.81
CA THR A 105 -4.72 1.28 -19.24
C THR A 105 -4.69 1.33 -17.71
N TRP A 106 -4.71 2.53 -17.12
CA TRP A 106 -4.70 2.66 -15.65
C TRP A 106 -5.97 2.07 -15.02
N ARG A 107 -7.13 2.30 -15.66
CA ARG A 107 -8.43 1.80 -15.23
C ARG A 107 -8.52 0.29 -15.31
N GLU A 108 -8.12 -0.30 -16.43
CA GLU A 108 -8.14 -1.75 -16.67
C GLU A 108 -7.33 -2.51 -15.62
N VAL A 109 -6.09 -2.08 -15.35
CA VAL A 109 -5.23 -2.72 -14.34
C VAL A 109 -5.81 -2.56 -12.94
N ASN A 110 -6.33 -1.38 -12.58
CA ASN A 110 -6.95 -1.18 -11.27
C ASN A 110 -8.23 -2.02 -11.13
N GLN A 111 -9.04 -2.14 -12.17
CA GLN A 111 -10.23 -2.98 -12.13
C GLN A 111 -9.88 -4.47 -11.97
N ALA A 112 -8.95 -4.98 -12.78
CA ALA A 112 -8.55 -6.38 -12.73
C ALA A 112 -7.96 -6.78 -11.36
N ASN A 113 -7.14 -5.89 -10.77
CA ASN A 113 -6.60 -6.12 -9.42
C ASN A 113 -7.67 -5.97 -8.34
N ALA A 114 -8.58 -5.00 -8.48
CA ALA A 114 -9.70 -4.86 -7.57
C ALA A 114 -10.50 -6.16 -7.56
N ASP A 115 -10.89 -6.70 -8.72
CA ASP A 115 -11.71 -7.92 -8.85
C ASP A 115 -11.08 -9.17 -8.22
N ALA A 116 -9.75 -9.21 -8.13
CA ALA A 116 -9.02 -10.29 -7.47
C ALA A 116 -9.04 -10.19 -5.93
N ILE A 117 -9.20 -9.00 -5.34
CA ILE A 117 -9.20 -8.82 -3.89
C ILE A 117 -10.58 -9.19 -3.34
N THR A 118 -10.64 -10.25 -2.53
CA THR A 118 -11.89 -10.76 -1.95
C THR A 118 -11.85 -10.91 -0.43
N GLU A 119 -10.67 -10.88 0.19
CA GLU A 119 -10.55 -10.94 1.64
C GLU A 119 -11.05 -9.67 2.32
N ARG A 120 -11.45 -9.81 3.59
CA ARG A 120 -11.82 -8.69 4.45
C ARG A 120 -10.64 -8.24 5.28
N TYR A 121 -10.53 -6.92 5.46
CA TYR A 121 -9.51 -6.26 6.25
C TYR A 121 -10.16 -5.19 7.12
N ASP A 122 -9.53 -4.82 8.22
CA ASP A 122 -9.96 -3.67 9.04
C ASP A 122 -9.43 -2.37 8.41
N TYR A 123 -8.21 -2.42 7.86
CA TYR A 123 -7.54 -1.30 7.22
C TYR A 123 -6.85 -1.72 5.91
N VAL A 124 -6.92 -0.84 4.91
CA VAL A 124 -6.19 -1.02 3.64
C VAL A 124 -5.41 0.25 3.32
N TYR A 125 -4.10 0.13 3.20
CA TYR A 125 -3.19 1.17 2.73
C TYR A 125 -2.89 0.98 1.25
N VAL A 126 -3.15 2.02 0.48
CA VAL A 126 -2.84 2.09 -0.95
C VAL A 126 -1.70 3.08 -1.12
N HIS A 127 -0.53 2.59 -1.53
CA HIS A 127 0.68 3.39 -1.68
C HIS A 127 0.78 3.92 -3.10
N ASP A 128 0.95 5.25 -3.21
CA ASP A 128 1.16 5.98 -4.46
C ASP A 128 -0.02 5.93 -5.47
N PRO A 129 0.06 6.63 -6.61
CA PRO A 129 -1.06 6.73 -7.56
C PRO A 129 -1.36 5.44 -8.34
N GLN A 130 -0.43 4.49 -8.44
CA GLN A 130 -0.59 3.33 -9.33
C GLN A 130 -1.80 2.47 -8.93
N PRO A 131 -1.98 2.06 -7.66
CA PRO A 131 -3.16 1.33 -7.20
C PRO A 131 -4.29 2.23 -6.65
N ALA A 132 -4.25 3.54 -6.84
CA ALA A 132 -5.22 4.47 -6.23
C ALA A 132 -6.68 4.25 -6.68
N GLY A 133 -6.88 3.56 -7.82
CA GLY A 133 -8.20 3.26 -8.38
C GLY A 133 -8.91 2.06 -7.74
N LEU A 134 -8.20 1.23 -6.97
CA LEU A 134 -8.74 -0.05 -6.47
C LEU A 134 -10.07 0.11 -5.70
N LEU A 135 -10.14 1.08 -4.77
CA LEU A 135 -11.34 1.30 -3.96
C LEU A 135 -12.57 1.64 -4.81
N HIS A 136 -12.40 2.37 -5.91
CA HIS A 136 -13.50 2.71 -6.80
C HIS A 136 -14.15 1.42 -7.34
N TYR A 137 -13.34 0.52 -7.91
CA TYR A 137 -13.83 -0.71 -8.52
C TYR A 137 -14.34 -1.71 -7.49
N ILE A 138 -13.72 -1.80 -6.32
CA ILE A 138 -14.24 -2.60 -5.20
C ILE A 138 -15.64 -2.13 -4.82
N ARG A 139 -15.87 -0.81 -4.71
CA ARG A 139 -17.17 -0.24 -4.35
C ARG A 139 -18.28 -0.48 -5.38
N LEU A 140 -17.93 -0.75 -6.64
CA LEU A 140 -18.92 -1.12 -7.65
C LEU A 140 -19.57 -2.48 -7.36
N ARG A 141 -18.88 -3.39 -6.67
CA ARG A 141 -19.40 -4.72 -6.31
C ARG A 141 -19.64 -4.94 -4.82
N ASP A 142 -18.94 -4.20 -3.97
CA ASP A 142 -19.12 -4.19 -2.51
C ASP A 142 -19.06 -2.74 -1.99
N ALA A 143 -20.24 -2.14 -1.80
CA ALA A 143 -20.37 -0.78 -1.29
C ALA A 143 -19.67 -0.56 0.07
N GLY A 144 -19.47 -1.64 0.85
CA GLY A 144 -18.75 -1.62 2.12
C GLY A 144 -17.23 -1.55 2.00
N GLY A 145 -16.66 -1.61 0.78
CA GLY A 145 -15.21 -1.53 0.56
C GLY A 145 -14.46 -2.66 1.28
N LEU A 146 -14.98 -3.88 1.24
CA LEU A 146 -14.50 -5.06 1.98
C LEU A 146 -14.69 -4.98 3.51
N GLY A 147 -15.41 -3.96 4.00
CA GLY A 147 -15.56 -3.67 5.43
C GLY A 147 -14.37 -2.91 6.01
N ALA A 148 -13.43 -2.46 5.17
CA ALA A 148 -12.18 -1.84 5.59
C ALA A 148 -12.24 -0.30 5.59
N LYS A 149 -11.42 0.32 6.42
CA LYS A 149 -11.04 1.74 6.27
C LYS A 149 -9.89 1.83 5.27
N TRP A 150 -10.07 2.63 4.22
CA TRP A 150 -9.07 2.80 3.16
C TRP A 150 -8.27 4.08 3.34
N ILE A 151 -6.95 3.95 3.29
CA ILE A 151 -5.99 5.05 3.43
C ILE A 151 -5.16 5.13 2.15
N TRP A 152 -5.17 6.29 1.50
CA TRP A 152 -4.23 6.56 0.42
C TRP A 152 -2.97 7.21 0.99
N ARG A 153 -1.82 6.56 0.80
CA ARG A 153 -0.52 7.05 1.20
C ARG A 153 0.26 7.50 -0.03
N CYS A 154 0.19 8.80 -0.31
CA CYS A 154 1.01 9.43 -1.35
C CYS A 154 2.45 9.64 -0.84
N HIS A 155 3.45 9.20 -1.62
CA HIS A 155 4.88 9.44 -1.34
C HIS A 155 5.48 10.49 -2.27
N LEU A 156 4.63 11.15 -3.08
CA LEU A 156 5.03 12.16 -4.04
C LEU A 156 4.79 13.56 -3.50
N ASP A 157 5.58 14.50 -3.99
CA ASP A 157 5.19 15.90 -3.97
C ASP A 157 4.12 16.12 -5.04
N THR A 158 3.06 16.84 -4.69
CA THR A 158 1.95 17.17 -5.60
C THR A 158 1.76 18.67 -5.76
N THR A 159 2.71 19.46 -5.26
CA THR A 159 2.68 20.93 -5.22
C THR A 159 3.60 21.58 -6.23
#